data_AF-A0A519Y180-F1
#
_entry.id   AF-A0A519Y180-F1
#
_cell.length_a   1.000
_cell.length_b   1.000
_cell.length_c   1.000
_cell.angle_alpha   90.00
_cell.angle_beta   90.00
_cell.angle_gamma   90.00
#
_symmetry.space_group_name_H-M   'P 1'
#
loop_
_entity.id
_entity.type
_entity.pdbx_description
1 polymer ?
#
loop_
_entity_poly.entity_id
_entity_poly.type
_entity_poly.pdbx_seq_one_letter_code
_entity_poly.pdbx_strand_id
1 'polypeptide(L)'
;GHATQATRYYLSSLRHASAQELAGYVRGHWGLENQQHWHLDVTWAEDACHCRRDHAPRNLSTLRKLALSLLQRDDTPMSLRRRRKRVARGDEFLFHVLAQLDHQPETAYG
;
A
#
# COMPACT_ATOMS: atom_id res chain seq x y z
N GLY A 1 34.68 -3.61 11.65
CA GLY A 1 33.34 -3.37 11.08
C GLY A 1 32.90 -4.61 10.35
N HIS A 2 31.72 -5.14 10.64
CA HIS A 2 31.23 -6.36 10.00
C HIS A 2 30.43 -6.00 8.75
N ALA A 3 30.94 -6.36 7.58
CA ALA A 3 30.16 -6.34 6.35
C ALA A 3 29.25 -7.56 6.34
N THR A 4 27.93 -7.37 6.22
CA THR A 4 26.97 -8.47 6.11
C THR A 4 26.55 -8.58 4.65
N GLN A 5 26.70 -9.77 4.07
CA GLN A 5 26.25 -10.07 2.72
C GLN A 5 24.99 -10.93 2.79
N ALA A 6 23.99 -10.62 1.98
CA ALA A 6 22.77 -11.41 1.85
C ALA A 6 22.47 -11.66 0.37
N THR A 7 22.20 -12.92 0.02
CA THR A 7 21.80 -13.33 -1.33
C THR A 7 20.31 -13.66 -1.32
N ARG A 8 19.59 -13.22 -2.36
CA ARG A 8 18.17 -13.53 -2.56
C ARG A 8 17.96 -14.05 -3.99
N TYR A 9 17.15 -15.09 -4.12
CA TYR A 9 16.78 -15.67 -5.41
C TYR A 9 15.35 -15.26 -5.77
N TYR A 10 15.12 -14.94 -7.04
CA TYR A 10 13.82 -14.52 -7.55
C TYR A 10 13.43 -15.41 -8.74
N LEU A 11 12.13 -15.74 -8.83
CA LEU A 11 11.55 -16.42 -9.99
C LEU A 11 10.79 -15.38 -10.81
N SER A 12 10.99 -15.39 -12.13
CA SER A 12 10.31 -14.48 -13.04
C SER A 12 9.91 -15.21 -14.32
N SER A 13 8.74 -14.88 -14.84
CA SER A 13 8.27 -15.32 -16.15
C SER A 13 8.76 -14.42 -17.30
N LEU A 14 9.46 -13.32 -16.98
CA LEU A 14 10.01 -12.41 -17.98
C LEU A 14 11.16 -13.10 -18.72
N ARG A 15 10.93 -13.40 -20.01
CA ARG A 15 11.89 -14.12 -20.85
C ARG A 15 13.05 -13.24 -21.34
N HIS A 16 12.79 -11.95 -21.48
CA HIS A 16 13.74 -10.96 -21.99
C HIS A 16 13.72 -9.74 -21.07
N ALA A 17 14.46 -9.81 -19.96
CA ALA A 17 14.70 -8.68 -19.08
C ALA A 17 16.18 -8.67 -18.70
N SER A 18 16.81 -7.50 -18.80
CA SER A 18 18.16 -7.28 -18.34
C SER A 18 18.24 -7.36 -16.81
N ALA A 19 19.44 -7.61 -16.28
CA ALA A 19 19.68 -7.57 -14.84
C ALA A 19 19.30 -6.21 -14.22
N GLN A 20 19.47 -5.12 -14.97
CA GLN A 20 19.13 -3.77 -14.52
C GLN A 20 17.62 -3.57 -14.38
N GLU A 21 16.82 -4.06 -15.33
CA GLU A 21 15.36 -4.02 -15.28
C GLU A 21 14.83 -4.86 -14.13
N LEU A 22 15.32 -6.10 -13.99
CA LEU A 22 14.96 -6.98 -12.88
C LEU A 22 15.30 -6.35 -11.53
N ALA A 23 16.47 -5.73 -11.38
CA ALA A 23 16.83 -5.01 -10.17
C ALA A 23 15.91 -3.81 -9.92
N GLY A 24 15.44 -3.13 -10.98
CA GLY A 24 14.42 -2.08 -10.92
C GLY A 24 13.10 -2.60 -10.37
N TYR A 25 12.58 -3.71 -10.93
CA TYR A 25 11.34 -4.33 -10.45
C TYR A 25 11.44 -4.81 -9.01
N VAL A 26 12.54 -5.45 -8.64
CA VAL A 26 12.78 -5.88 -7.25
C VAL A 26 12.78 -4.67 -6.32
N ARG A 27 13.51 -3.60 -6.65
CA ARG A 27 13.51 -2.37 -5.84
C ARG A 27 12.13 -1.71 -5.77
N GLY A 28 11.38 -1.69 -6.87
CA GLY A 28 10.01 -1.16 -6.90
C GLY A 28 9.07 -1.97 -6.03
N HIS A 29 9.14 -3.30 -6.10
CA HIS A 29 8.37 -4.22 -5.25
C HIS A 29 8.67 -3.99 -3.76
N TRP A 30 9.96 -3.91 -3.41
CA TRP A 30 10.37 -3.56 -2.04
C TRP A 30 9.88 -2.18 -1.62
N GLY A 31 9.90 -1.19 -2.52
CA GLY A 31 9.37 0.15 -2.23
C GLY A 31 7.88 0.11 -1.88
N LEU A 32 7.08 -0.64 -2.65
CA LEU A 32 5.65 -0.81 -2.42
C LEU A 32 5.39 -1.52 -1.09
N GLU A 33 6.04 -2.65 -0.86
CA GLU A 33 5.86 -3.43 0.36
C GLU A 33 6.31 -2.66 1.59
N ASN A 34 7.47 -1.99 1.53
CA ASN A 34 8.02 -1.26 2.67
C ASN A 34 7.21 0.00 3.01
N GLN A 35 6.74 0.74 1.99
CA GLN A 35 5.86 1.89 2.21
C GLN A 35 4.49 1.43 2.75
N GLN A 36 3.94 0.34 2.22
CA GLN A 36 2.65 -0.18 2.66
C GLN A 36 2.73 -0.72 4.09
N HIS A 37 3.69 -1.61 4.36
CA HIS A 37 3.86 -2.30 5.64
C HIS A 37 4.13 -1.32 6.78
N TRP A 38 5.07 -0.38 6.61
CA TRP A 38 5.34 0.63 7.63
C TRP A 38 4.09 1.46 7.99
N HIS A 39 3.28 1.83 6.99
CA HIS A 39 2.04 2.56 7.25
C HIS A 39 0.98 1.70 7.94
N LEU A 40 0.89 0.40 7.63
CA LEU A 40 -0.01 -0.53 8.29
C LEU A 40 0.36 -0.72 9.77
N ASP A 41 1.65 -0.89 10.06
CA ASP A 41 2.11 -1.11 11.44
C ASP A 41 2.03 0.18 12.26
N VAL A 42 2.56 1.29 11.74
CA VAL A 42 2.73 2.53 12.50
C VAL A 42 1.51 3.46 12.43
N THR A 43 0.90 3.60 11.26
CA THR A 43 -0.24 4.51 11.09
C THR A 43 -1.56 3.82 11.46
N TRP A 44 -1.65 2.51 11.26
CA TRP A 44 -2.87 1.73 11.48
C TRP A 44 -2.81 0.75 12.65
N ALA A 45 -1.67 0.63 13.34
CA ALA A 45 -1.48 -0.22 14.51
C ALA A 45 -1.89 -1.68 14.24
N GLU A 46 -1.59 -2.19 13.04
CA GLU A 46 -1.95 -3.54 12.62
C GLU A 46 -1.38 -4.61 13.56
N ASP A 47 -0.11 -4.52 13.93
CA ASP A 47 0.55 -5.43 14.88
C ASP A 47 -0.07 -5.44 16.29
N ALA A 48 -0.62 -4.30 16.72
CA ALA A 48 -1.28 -4.17 18.02
C ALA A 48 -2.72 -4.70 17.99
N CYS A 49 -3.24 -5.08 16.82
CA CYS A 49 -4.61 -5.56 16.67
C CYS A 49 -4.74 -7.01 17.15
N HIS A 50 -5.44 -7.22 18.27
CA HIS A 50 -5.68 -8.55 18.84
C HIS A 50 -6.85 -9.33 18.20
N CYS A 51 -7.42 -8.84 17.10
CA CYS A 51 -8.49 -9.53 16.38
C CYS A 51 -7.95 -10.81 15.72
N ARG A 52 -8.09 -11.95 16.39
CA ARG A 52 -7.55 -13.25 15.94
C ARG A 52 -8.61 -14.28 15.55
N ARG A 53 -9.88 -13.93 15.65
CA ARG A 53 -11.01 -14.86 15.46
C ARG A 53 -11.38 -14.99 13.98
N ASP A 54 -11.60 -16.23 13.53
CA ASP A 54 -12.14 -16.55 12.21
C ASP A 54 -11.41 -15.79 11.07
N HIS A 55 -12.16 -15.11 10.20
CA HIS A 55 -11.62 -14.33 9.07
C HIS A 55 -11.29 -12.87 9.44
N ALA A 56 -11.41 -12.48 10.71
CA ALA A 56 -11.19 -11.09 11.12
C ALA A 56 -9.79 -10.54 10.77
N PRO A 57 -8.67 -11.28 10.98
CA PRO A 57 -7.35 -10.77 10.62
C PRO A 57 -7.23 -10.41 9.14
N ARG A 58 -7.70 -11.32 8.27
CA ARG A 58 -7.64 -11.15 6.82
C ARG A 58 -8.54 -10.01 6.36
N ASN A 59 -9.79 -9.98 6.83
CA ASN A 59 -10.76 -8.95 6.46
C ASN A 59 -10.28 -7.56 6.86
N LEU A 60 -9.75 -7.42 8.09
CA LEU A 60 -9.17 -6.17 8.55
C LEU A 60 -7.98 -5.77 7.69
N SER A 61 -7.01 -6.66 7.47
CA SER A 61 -5.85 -6.33 6.63
C SER A 61 -6.25 -5.87 5.22
N THR A 62 -7.23 -6.52 4.60
CA THR A 62 -7.78 -6.08 3.30
C THR A 62 -8.37 -4.68 3.38
N LEU A 63 -9.20 -4.39 4.38
CA LEU A 63 -9.81 -3.05 4.55
C LEU A 63 -8.76 -1.98 4.81
N ARG A 64 -7.74 -2.28 5.63
CA ARG A 64 -6.63 -1.34 5.91
C ARG A 64 -5.86 -1.01 4.64
N LYS A 65 -5.53 -2.03 3.85
CA LYS A 65 -4.82 -1.87 2.56
C LYS A 65 -5.65 -1.03 1.59
N LEU A 66 -6.95 -1.31 1.45
CA LEU A 66 -7.84 -0.52 0.60
C LEU A 66 -7.83 0.95 1.00
N ALA A 67 -8.08 1.23 2.28
CA ALA A 67 -8.12 2.60 2.78
C ALA A 67 -6.77 3.32 2.67
N LEU A 68 -5.66 2.61 2.91
CA LEU A 68 -4.32 3.15 2.70
C LEU A 68 -4.09 3.52 1.23
N SER A 69 -4.46 2.66 0.29
CA SER A 69 -4.33 2.93 -1.14
C SER A 69 -5.16 4.14 -1.58
N LEU A 70 -6.41 4.28 -1.10
CA LEU A 70 -7.24 5.46 -1.39
C LEU A 70 -6.62 6.75 -0.83
N LEU A 71 -6.08 6.69 0.39
CA LEU A 71 -5.40 7.83 1.01
C LEU A 71 -4.05 8.16 0.34
N GLN A 72 -3.38 7.20 -0.30
CA GLN A 72 -2.15 7.45 -1.05
C GLN A 72 -2.41 8.08 -2.42
N ARG A 73 -3.56 7.78 -3.05
CA ARG A 73 -4.00 8.32 -4.34
C ARG A 73 -4.55 9.74 -4.25
N ASP A 74 -5.10 10.12 -3.11
CA ASP A 74 -5.49 11.52 -2.84
C ASP A 74 -4.25 12.44 -2.94
N ASP A 75 -4.43 13.65 -3.45
CA ASP A 75 -3.37 14.64 -3.69
C ASP A 75 -3.39 15.81 -2.71
N THR A 76 -4.32 15.80 -1.75
CA THR A 76 -4.42 16.82 -0.70
C THR A 76 -3.06 16.97 0.00
N PRO A 77 -2.48 18.19 0.12
CA PRO A 77 -1.14 18.44 0.65
C PRO A 77 -1.08 18.29 2.18
N MET A 78 -1.31 17.06 2.65
CA MET A 78 -1.39 16.67 4.05
C MET A 78 -0.74 15.32 4.25
N SER A 79 -0.05 15.14 5.39
CA SER A 79 0.49 13.83 5.74
C SER A 79 -0.60 12.77 5.82
N LEU A 80 -0.26 11.51 5.50
CA LEU A 80 -1.18 10.38 5.53
C LEU A 80 -1.93 10.27 6.88
N ARG A 81 -1.23 10.50 7.99
CA ARG A 81 -1.82 10.53 9.34
C ARG A 81 -2.88 11.61 9.50
N ARG A 82 -2.67 12.80 8.94
CA ARG A 82 -3.64 13.90 8.99
C ARG A 82 -4.84 13.62 8.10
N ARG A 83 -4.63 13.06 6.90
CA ARG A 83 -5.72 12.65 6.00
C ARG A 83 -6.60 11.57 6.62
N ARG A 84 -5.99 10.53 7.21
CA ARG A 84 -6.71 9.50 7.99
C ARG A 84 -7.58 10.11 9.10
N LYS A 85 -7.04 11.07 9.85
CA LYS A 85 -7.82 11.78 10.89
C LYS A 85 -8.94 12.65 10.31
N ARG A 86 -8.73 13.27 9.14
CA ARG A 86 -9.73 14.10 8.47
C ARG A 86 -10.91 13.26 7.99
N VAL A 87 -10.63 12.11 7.37
CA VAL A 87 -11.64 11.12 6.98
C VAL A 87 -12.49 10.69 8.18
N ALA A 88 -11.84 10.43 9.33
CA ALA A 88 -12.54 10.04 10.55
C ALA A 88 -13.35 11.17 11.24
N ARG A 89 -13.27 12.42 10.76
CA ARG A 89 -13.85 13.61 11.42
C ARG A 89 -14.89 14.35 10.57
N GLY A 90 -15.10 13.95 9.33
CA GLY A 90 -16.04 14.66 8.46
C GLY A 90 -16.40 13.88 7.21
N ASP A 91 -17.69 13.80 6.95
CA ASP A 91 -18.27 13.02 5.87
C ASP A 91 -17.89 13.55 4.49
N GLU A 92 -17.76 14.88 4.34
CA GLU A 92 -17.35 15.50 3.07
C GLU A 92 -16.01 14.96 2.56
N PHE A 93 -14.99 14.93 3.43
CA PHE A 93 -13.67 14.43 3.06
C PHE A 93 -13.64 12.90 2.94
N LEU A 94 -14.46 12.19 3.72
CA LEU A 94 -14.66 10.75 3.56
C LEU A 94 -15.24 10.45 2.17
N PHE A 95 -16.31 11.14 1.75
CA PHE A 95 -16.92 10.94 0.45
C PHE A 95 -15.99 11.31 -0.70
N HIS A 96 -15.21 12.39 -0.59
CA HIS A 96 -14.16 12.73 -1.56
C HIS A 96 -13.16 11.57 -1.77
N VAL A 97 -12.69 10.97 -0.67
CA VAL A 97 -11.76 9.83 -0.75
C VAL A 97 -12.44 8.58 -1.31
N LEU A 98 -13.70 8.32 -0.94
CA LEU A 98 -14.46 7.15 -1.41
C LEU A 98 -14.89 7.26 -2.88
N ALA A 99 -15.12 8.47 -3.41
CA ALA A 99 -15.48 8.69 -4.81
C ALA A 99 -14.43 8.14 -5.79
N GLN A 100 -13.19 7.95 -5.35
CA GLN A 100 -12.13 7.30 -6.13
C GLN A 100 -12.43 5.81 -6.44
N LEU A 101 -13.37 5.18 -5.73
CA LEU A 101 -13.83 3.81 -6.00
C LEU A 101 -14.74 3.74 -7.22
N ASP A 102 -15.48 4.80 -7.52
CA ASP A 102 -16.41 4.86 -8.66
C ASP A 102 -15.69 5.18 -9.98
N HIS A 103 -14.37 5.35 -9.94
CA HIS A 103 -13.59 5.62 -11.13
C HIS A 103 -13.59 4.39 -12.05
N GLN A 104 -14.50 4.38 -13.03
CA GLN A 104 -14.36 3.58 -14.24
C GLN A 104 -13.04 4.02 -14.89
N PRO A 105 -12.10 3.11 -15.22
CA PRO A 105 -10.98 3.49 -16.05
C PRO A 105 -11.55 3.93 -17.40
N GLU A 106 -11.30 5.17 -17.81
CA GLU A 106 -11.44 5.52 -19.22
C GLU A 106 -10.57 4.52 -19.99
N THR A 107 -11.22 3.66 -20.77
CA THR A 107 -10.58 2.72 -21.65
C THR A 107 -9.75 3.50 -22.67
N ALA A 108 -8.47 3.72 -22.35
CA ALA A 108 -7.48 4.19 -23.30
C ALA A 108 -7.11 3.02 -24.23
N TYR A 109 -8.02 2.69 -25.14
CA TYR A 109 -7.68 2.06 -26.41
C TYR A 109 -7.66 3.17 -27.45
N GLY A 110 -6.45 3.67 -27.73
CA GLY A 110 -6.11 4.51 -28.87
C GLY A 110 -4.84 3.99 -29.50
#